data_AF-A0A3B3ZKB5-F1
#
_entry.id   AF-A0A3B3ZKB5-F1
#
_cell.length_a   1.000
_cell.length_b   1.000
_cell.length_c   1.000
_cell.angle_alpha   90.00
_cell.angle_beta   90.00
_cell.angle_gamma   90.00
#
_symmetry.space_group_name_H-M   'P 1'
#
loop_
_entity.id
_entity.type
_entity.pdbx_description
1 polymer ?
#
loop_
_entity_poly.entity_id
_entity_poly.type
_entity_poly.pdbx_seq_one_letter_code
_entity_poly.pdbx_strand_id
1 'polypeptide(L)'
;MDQSVAIQETLQGEESCRIAVQCDVLCDDATESRLLGLVQSAEEYIFLYRHRRMAITAEDVVLENIIPISTDFAVVESSPEELAVVADTRIRISFLEYEVELRLPFGSQSRLFLCEVNKVWSVCKSSAQVPKFEWLNKYQQATKEPGSIRQAFAPIGSKITRLSQ
;
A
#
# COMPACT_ATOMS: atom_id res chain seq x y z
N MET A 1 -2.11 20.21 -0.25
CA MET A 1 -1.74 19.66 1.07
C MET A 1 -0.78 18.51 0.81
N ASP A 2 0.28 18.38 1.61
CA ASP A 2 1.28 17.33 1.41
C ASP A 2 0.76 16.01 2.00
N GLN A 3 0.55 15.01 1.13
CA GLN A 3 0.03 13.70 1.50
C GLN A 3 0.96 12.99 2.50
N SER A 4 2.27 13.26 2.41
CA SER A 4 3.28 12.66 3.27
C SER A 4 3.12 13.17 4.71
N VAL A 5 2.71 14.43 4.89
CA VAL A 5 2.43 15.01 6.21
C VAL A 5 1.22 14.32 6.84
N ALA A 6 0.15 14.12 6.07
CA ALA A 6 -1.04 13.43 6.57
C ALA A 6 -0.73 12.01 7.04
N ILE A 7 0.13 11.26 6.32
CA ILE A 7 0.58 9.94 6.78
C ILE A 7 1.47 10.07 8.00
N GLN A 8 2.47 10.96 7.99
CA GLN A 8 3.42 11.13 9.09
C GLN A 8 2.73 11.43 10.43
N GLU A 9 1.65 12.22 10.41
CA GLU A 9 0.85 12.53 11.60
C GLU A 9 0.09 11.29 12.15
N THR A 10 -0.12 10.24 11.36
CA THR A 10 -0.75 8.98 11.82
C THR A 10 0.23 8.02 12.48
N LEU A 11 1.52 8.14 12.14
CA LEU A 11 2.62 7.29 12.61
C LEU A 11 2.99 7.64 14.06
N GLN A 12 3.71 6.75 14.74
CA GLN A 12 4.18 6.98 16.11
C GLN A 12 5.64 6.56 16.28
N GLY A 13 6.29 7.07 17.33
CA GLY A 13 7.68 6.71 17.65
C GLY A 13 8.68 7.23 16.61
N GLU A 14 9.60 6.36 16.18
CA GLU A 14 10.70 6.69 15.27
C GLU A 14 10.37 6.42 13.79
N GLU A 15 9.10 6.15 13.47
CA GLU A 15 8.63 5.89 12.11
C GLU A 15 8.58 7.16 11.26
N SER A 16 9.02 7.06 10.01
CA SER A 16 9.06 8.20 9.08
C SER A 16 8.41 7.87 7.74
N CYS A 17 7.46 8.71 7.31
CA CYS A 17 6.92 8.66 5.96
C CYS A 17 7.89 9.35 5.00
N ARG A 18 8.48 8.60 4.07
CA ARG A 18 9.42 9.13 3.08
C ARG A 18 8.73 9.83 1.93
N ILE A 19 7.69 9.20 1.40
CA ILE A 19 6.91 9.71 0.27
C ILE A 19 5.52 9.08 0.30
N ALA A 20 4.52 9.89 0.00
CA ALA A 20 3.15 9.44 -0.16
C ALA A 20 2.60 9.81 -1.53
N VAL A 21 1.72 8.98 -2.06
CA VAL A 21 1.03 9.23 -3.31
C VAL A 21 -0.43 8.78 -3.20
N GLN A 22 -1.34 9.57 -3.76
CA GLN A 22 -2.73 9.15 -3.96
C GLN A 22 -2.80 8.24 -5.18
N CYS A 23 -3.55 7.15 -5.05
CA CYS A 23 -3.75 6.18 -6.11
C CYS A 23 -5.20 5.74 -6.14
N ASP A 24 -5.59 5.09 -7.23
CA ASP A 24 -6.86 4.42 -7.35
C ASP A 24 -6.65 2.91 -7.26
N VAL A 25 -7.41 2.20 -6.43
CA VAL A 25 -7.49 0.74 -6.49
C VAL A 25 -8.44 0.34 -7.59
N LEU A 26 -7.99 -0.56 -8.47
CA LEU A 26 -8.80 -1.10 -9.55
C LEU A 26 -9.50 -2.37 -9.06
N CYS A 27 -10.81 -2.29 -8.84
CA CYS A 27 -11.69 -3.43 -8.59
C CYS A 27 -12.65 -3.61 -9.77
N ASP A 28 -13.12 -4.84 -10.00
CA ASP A 28 -13.87 -5.25 -11.21
C ASP A 28 -14.99 -4.29 -11.66
N ASP A 29 -15.70 -3.66 -10.72
CA ASP A 29 -16.82 -2.74 -11.01
C ASP A 29 -16.66 -1.32 -10.44
N ALA A 30 -15.56 -1.03 -9.72
CA ALA A 30 -15.38 0.25 -9.04
C ALA A 30 -13.91 0.66 -8.93
N THR A 31 -13.67 1.95 -9.12
CA THR A 31 -12.40 2.59 -8.83
C THR A 31 -12.51 3.34 -7.52
N GLU A 32 -11.69 2.98 -6.54
CA GLU A 32 -11.70 3.65 -5.24
C GLU A 32 -10.37 4.33 -4.94
N SER A 33 -10.43 5.59 -4.53
CA SER A 33 -9.23 6.34 -4.15
C SER A 33 -8.64 5.81 -2.85
N ARG A 34 -7.31 5.77 -2.81
CA ARG A 34 -6.46 5.36 -1.69
C ARG A 34 -5.25 6.27 -1.58
N LEU A 35 -4.59 6.19 -0.43
CA LEU A 35 -3.32 6.84 -0.21
C LEU A 35 -2.26 5.77 0.11
N LEU A 36 -1.17 5.78 -0.64
CA LEU A 36 0.01 4.97 -0.38
C LEU A 36 1.06 5.80 0.36
N GLY A 37 1.70 5.21 1.34
CA GLY A 37 2.88 5.78 2.01
C GLY A 37 4.02 4.78 2.01
N LEU A 38 5.21 5.21 1.57
CA LEU A 38 6.45 4.50 1.84
C LEU A 38 6.92 4.91 3.24
N VAL A 39 6.87 3.98 4.19
CA VAL A 39 7.17 4.21 5.60
C VAL A 39 8.42 3.45 6.00
N GLN A 40 9.37 4.20 6.55
CA GLN A 40 10.58 3.68 7.15
C GLN A 40 10.40 3.52 8.65
N SER A 41 10.79 2.37 9.17
CA SER A 41 11.01 2.11 10.59
C SER A 41 12.36 1.37 10.74
N ALA A 42 12.39 0.21 11.40
CA ALA A 42 13.53 -0.70 11.34
C ALA A 42 13.70 -1.35 9.95
N GLU A 43 12.58 -1.61 9.28
CA GLU A 43 12.49 -2.03 7.88
C GLU A 43 11.55 -1.07 7.13
N GLU A 44 11.35 -1.32 5.84
CA GLU A 44 10.59 -0.45 4.96
C GLU A 44 9.28 -1.12 4.55
N TYR A 45 8.20 -0.34 4.52
CA TYR A 45 6.85 -0.84 4.33
C TYR A 45 6.06 0.08 3.40
N ILE A 46 5.14 -0.49 2.64
CA ILE A 46 4.08 0.24 1.96
C ILE A 46 2.83 0.20 2.83
N PHE A 47 2.41 1.38 3.28
CA PHE A 47 1.16 1.53 4.01
C PHE A 47 0.08 1.97 3.04
N LEU A 48 -1.05 1.28 3.05
CA LEU A 48 -2.23 1.58 2.25
C LEU A 48 -3.32 2.15 3.17
N TYR A 49 -3.83 3.32 2.84
CA TYR A 49 -4.87 4.01 3.59
C TYR A 49 -6.12 4.23 2.74
N ARG A 50 -7.29 4.00 3.35
CA ARG A 50 -8.57 4.56 2.89
C ARG A 50 -8.67 6.00 3.35
N HIS A 51 -9.34 6.83 2.57
CA HIS A 51 -9.67 8.19 2.98
C HIS A 51 -11.10 8.56 2.57
N ARG A 52 -11.74 9.42 3.36
CA ARG A 52 -13.15 9.81 3.15
C ARG A 52 -13.33 11.10 2.35
N ARG A 53 -12.31 11.95 2.26
CA ARG A 53 -12.41 13.31 1.69
C ARG A 53 -11.30 13.60 0.68
N MET A 54 -11.54 14.58 -0.19
CA MET A 54 -10.55 15.13 -1.14
C MET A 54 -9.41 15.89 -0.44
N ALA A 55 -9.69 16.52 0.72
CA ALA A 55 -8.67 17.08 1.60
C ALA A 55 -8.28 16.00 2.60
N ILE A 56 -7.03 15.54 2.55
CA ILE A 56 -6.54 14.42 3.35
C ILE A 56 -5.75 14.99 4.53
N THR A 57 -6.32 14.86 5.72
CA THR A 57 -5.64 15.07 7.01
C THR A 57 -5.47 13.72 7.73
N ALA A 58 -4.69 13.68 8.80
CA ALA A 58 -4.49 12.47 9.60
C ALA A 58 -5.80 11.85 10.14
N GLU A 59 -6.81 12.68 10.42
CA GLU A 59 -8.11 12.23 10.91
C GLU A 59 -9.02 11.64 9.81
N ASP A 60 -8.74 11.98 8.55
CA ASP A 60 -9.53 11.56 7.39
C ASP A 60 -9.04 10.24 6.77
N VAL A 61 -7.89 9.73 7.23
CA VAL A 61 -7.28 8.49 6.74
C VAL A 61 -7.43 7.34 7.74
N VAL A 62 -7.68 6.16 7.21
CA VAL A 62 -7.76 4.92 7.99
C VAL A 62 -6.82 3.92 7.35
N LEU A 63 -5.88 3.40 8.14
CA LEU A 63 -4.95 2.38 7.68
C LEU A 63 -5.74 1.11 7.31
N GLU A 64 -5.57 0.67 6.07
CA GLU A 64 -6.23 -0.50 5.50
C GLU A 64 -5.29 -1.70 5.46
N ASN A 65 -4.06 -1.51 5.02
CA ASN A 65 -3.09 -2.59 4.90
C ASN A 65 -1.65 -2.11 5.08
N ILE A 66 -0.76 -3.03 5.46
CA ILE A 66 0.69 -2.83 5.53
C ILE A 66 1.35 -3.96 4.74
N ILE A 67 2.14 -3.59 3.76
CA ILE A 67 2.85 -4.51 2.87
C ILE A 67 4.35 -4.35 3.13
N PRO A 68 5.04 -5.35 3.70
CA PRO A 68 6.48 -5.30 3.89
C PRO A 68 7.23 -5.27 2.56
N ILE A 69 8.27 -4.45 2.44
CA ILE A 69 9.20 -4.51 1.31
C ILE A 69 10.29 -5.54 1.65
N SER A 70 10.12 -6.76 1.14
CA SER A 70 11.01 -7.89 1.38
C SER A 70 11.34 -8.65 0.09
N THR A 71 12.01 -9.80 0.22
CA THR A 71 12.23 -10.73 -0.92
C THR A 71 10.97 -11.22 -1.61
N ASP A 72 9.84 -11.27 -0.90
CA ASP A 72 8.55 -11.74 -1.43
C ASP A 72 7.71 -10.58 -2.00
N PHE A 73 8.22 -9.34 -1.88
CA PHE A 73 7.59 -8.17 -2.46
C PHE A 73 7.98 -8.02 -3.93
N ALA A 74 7.01 -7.64 -4.75
CA ALA A 74 7.28 -7.15 -6.09
C ALA A 74 6.32 -6.01 -6.46
N VAL A 75 6.83 -5.08 -7.25
CA VAL A 75 6.06 -4.04 -7.90
C VAL A 75 6.30 -4.12 -9.41
N VAL A 76 5.22 -4.21 -10.18
CA VAL A 76 5.27 -4.30 -11.64
C VAL A 76 4.50 -3.14 -12.24
N GLU A 77 5.16 -2.34 -13.06
CA GLU A 77 4.50 -1.32 -13.88
C GLU A 77 3.97 -1.97 -15.17
N SER A 78 2.68 -1.85 -15.41
CA SER A 78 2.06 -2.23 -16.67
C SER A 78 1.99 -1.01 -17.58
N SER A 79 2.56 -1.12 -18.78
CA SER A 79 2.47 -0.07 -19.79
C SER A 79 1.06 -0.06 -20.39
N PRO A 80 0.42 1.11 -20.58
CA PRO A 80 -0.72 1.20 -21.49
C PRO A 80 -0.25 0.77 -22.88
N GLU A 81 -1.00 -0.11 -23.54
CA GLU A 81 -0.81 -0.41 -24.96
C GLU A 81 -0.95 0.89 -25.76
N GLU A 82 0.19 1.34 -26.30
CA GLU A 82 0.39 2.38 -27.32
C GLU A 82 -0.15 3.81 -27.08
N LEU A 83 0.80 4.78 -27.10
CA LEU A 83 0.65 6.17 -27.59
C LEU A 83 0.07 7.28 -26.68
N ALA A 84 -0.12 7.10 -25.37
CA ALA A 84 -0.45 8.22 -24.48
C ALA A 84 0.75 8.63 -23.60
N VAL A 85 1.51 9.64 -24.05
CA VAL A 85 2.68 10.22 -23.32
C VAL A 85 2.29 10.87 -21.97
N VAL A 86 1.00 10.96 -21.67
CA VAL A 86 0.42 11.64 -20.49
C VAL A 86 -0.65 10.75 -19.80
N ALA A 87 -0.46 9.43 -19.78
CA ALA A 87 -1.38 8.51 -19.12
C ALA A 87 -0.96 8.18 -17.68
N ASP A 88 -1.96 7.86 -16.86
CA ASP A 88 -1.77 7.29 -15.53
C ASP A 88 -1.02 5.94 -15.61
N THR A 89 -0.19 5.68 -14.62
CA THR A 89 0.60 4.44 -14.54
C THR A 89 -0.18 3.38 -13.79
N ARG A 90 -0.48 2.27 -14.47
CA ARG A 90 -1.02 1.08 -13.79
C ARG A 90 0.10 0.26 -13.21
N ILE A 91 0.01 -0.03 -11.92
CA ILE A 91 0.98 -0.84 -11.21
C ILE A 91 0.29 -1.99 -10.50
N ARG A 92 1.05 -3.04 -10.24
CA ARG A 92 0.61 -4.19 -9.48
C ARG A 92 1.59 -4.44 -8.35
N ILE A 93 1.09 -4.39 -7.12
CA ILE A 93 1.87 -4.72 -5.93
C ILE A 93 1.49 -6.13 -5.50
N SER A 94 2.48 -7.01 -5.37
CA SER A 94 2.30 -8.38 -4.91
C SER A 94 3.20 -8.67 -3.72
N PHE A 95 2.66 -9.37 -2.73
CA PHE A 95 3.38 -9.85 -1.56
C PHE A 95 2.77 -11.17 -1.09
N LEU A 96 3.52 -12.27 -1.18
CA LEU A 96 3.01 -13.63 -0.90
C LEU A 96 1.72 -13.95 -1.68
N GLU A 97 0.59 -14.18 -0.99
CA GLU A 97 -0.73 -14.45 -1.58
C GLU A 97 -1.58 -13.18 -1.76
N TYR A 98 -1.06 -12.02 -1.40
CA TYR A 98 -1.73 -10.73 -1.55
C TYR A 98 -1.29 -10.05 -2.85
N GLU A 99 -2.27 -9.58 -3.63
CA GLU A 99 -2.05 -8.82 -4.85
C GLU A 99 -3.06 -7.67 -4.93
N VAL A 100 -2.60 -6.50 -5.36
CA VAL A 100 -3.47 -5.34 -5.59
C VAL A 100 -3.04 -4.60 -6.85
N GLU A 101 -4.00 -4.32 -7.72
CA GLU A 101 -3.81 -3.49 -8.91
C GLU A 101 -4.20 -2.04 -8.60
N LEU A 102 -3.32 -1.12 -8.93
CA LEU A 102 -3.42 0.29 -8.59
C LEU A 102 -3.17 1.14 -9.84
N ARG A 103 -3.85 2.28 -9.93
CA ARG A 103 -3.58 3.31 -10.91
C ARG A 103 -3.02 4.55 -10.21
N LEU A 104 -1.78 4.87 -10.52
CA LEU A 104 -1.11 6.09 -10.06
C LEU A 104 -1.37 7.23 -11.06
N PRO A 105 -1.74 8.43 -10.58
CA PRO A 105 -1.95 9.56 -11.46
C PRO A 105 -0.65 9.93 -12.19
N PHE A 106 -0.73 10.35 -13.45
CA PHE A 106 0.44 10.88 -14.16
C PHE A 106 1.03 12.08 -13.39
N GLY A 107 2.31 12.01 -13.04
CA GLY A 107 2.96 13.12 -12.37
C GLY A 107 4.33 12.78 -11.78
N SER A 108 5.03 13.83 -11.35
CA SER A 108 6.34 13.69 -10.70
C SER A 108 6.23 12.93 -9.37
N GLN A 109 5.17 13.13 -8.59
CA GLN A 109 4.99 12.44 -7.30
C GLN A 109 4.89 10.92 -7.47
N SER A 110 4.07 10.44 -8.41
CA SER A 110 3.95 9.01 -8.71
C SER A 110 5.27 8.40 -9.19
N ARG A 111 6.01 9.11 -10.05
CA ARG A 111 7.33 8.66 -10.53
C ARG A 111 8.35 8.62 -9.40
N LEU A 112 8.39 9.63 -8.54
CA LEU A 112 9.28 9.68 -7.37
C LEU A 112 8.95 8.56 -6.39
N PHE A 113 7.66 8.30 -6.15
CA PHE A 113 7.21 7.19 -5.30
C PHE A 113 7.74 5.86 -5.82
N LEU A 114 7.52 5.56 -7.11
CA LEU A 114 8.00 4.31 -7.72
C LEU A 114 9.53 4.21 -7.73
N CYS A 115 10.24 5.31 -7.97
CA CYS A 115 11.70 5.34 -7.88
C CYS A 115 12.21 4.98 -6.48
N GLU A 116 11.63 5.56 -5.42
CA GLU A 116 12.05 5.26 -4.05
C GLU A 116 11.66 3.84 -3.63
N VAL A 117 10.48 3.35 -4.03
CA VAL A 117 10.10 1.94 -3.79
C VAL A 117 11.08 0.98 -4.46
N ASN A 118 11.39 1.19 -5.74
CA ASN A 118 12.34 0.34 -6.48
C ASN A 118 13.74 0.40 -5.88
N LYS A 119 14.19 1.59 -5.47
CA LYS A 119 15.49 1.77 -4.82
C LYS A 119 15.57 1.00 -3.51
N VAL A 120 14.56 1.11 -2.64
CA VAL A 120 14.49 0.39 -1.37
C VAL A 120 14.43 -1.12 -1.60
N TRP A 121 13.59 -1.57 -2.53
CA TRP A 121 13.45 -2.98 -2.87
C TRP A 121 14.74 -3.58 -3.43
N SER A 122 15.46 -2.86 -4.30
CA SER A 122 16.71 -3.33 -4.91
C SER A 122 17.85 -3.60 -3.91
N VAL A 123 17.81 -2.92 -2.76
CA VAL A 123 18.80 -3.06 -1.68
C VAL A 123 18.32 -4.04 -0.60
N CYS A 124 17.03 -4.37 -0.59
CA CYS A 124 16.44 -5.26 0.40
C CYS A 124 16.91 -6.71 0.20
N LYS A 125 17.42 -7.31 1.28
CA LYS A 125 17.87 -8.71 1.32
C LYS A 125 17.21 -9.50 2.44
N SER A 126 16.29 -8.87 3.19
CA SER A 126 15.62 -9.47 4.35
C SER A 126 14.35 -10.20 3.93
N SER A 127 14.09 -11.31 4.62
CA SER A 127 12.78 -11.95 4.61
C SER A 127 11.77 -11.03 5.29
N ALA A 128 10.50 -11.12 4.88
CA ALA A 128 9.44 -10.31 5.47
C ALA A 128 9.38 -10.49 6.99
N GLN A 129 9.47 -9.38 7.74
CA GLN A 129 9.14 -9.39 9.16
C GLN A 129 7.68 -9.01 9.38
N VAL A 130 7.06 -9.66 10.36
CA VAL A 130 5.73 -9.26 10.81
C VAL A 130 5.88 -7.87 11.44
N PRO A 131 5.19 -6.84 10.92
CA PRO A 131 5.30 -5.50 11.45
C PRO A 131 4.85 -5.47 12.92
N LYS A 132 5.73 -5.05 13.83
CA LYS A 132 5.44 -4.92 15.26
C LYS A 132 5.17 -3.46 15.62
N PHE A 133 4.01 -2.97 15.21
CA PHE A 133 3.59 -1.61 15.50
C PHE A 133 2.53 -1.63 16.61
N GLU A 134 2.92 -1.35 17.86
CA GLU A 134 2.02 -1.45 19.03
C GLU A 134 0.79 -0.55 18.93
N TRP A 135 0.93 0.58 18.24
CA TRP A 135 -0.14 1.54 18.00
C TRP A 135 -1.20 1.04 17.01
N LEU A 136 -0.93 -0.01 16.22
CA LEU A 136 -1.93 -0.59 15.32
C LEU A 136 -3.12 -1.23 16.04
N ASN A 137 -2.96 -1.56 17.31
CA ASN A 137 -4.06 -2.05 18.15
C ASN A 137 -5.28 -1.10 18.10
N LYS A 138 -5.07 0.20 17.85
CA LYS A 138 -6.15 1.19 17.70
C LYS A 138 -7.03 0.94 16.46
N TYR A 139 -6.48 0.43 15.37
CA TYR A 139 -7.25 0.11 14.16
C TYR A 139 -7.91 -1.27 14.25
N GLN A 140 -7.30 -2.23 14.94
CA GLN A 140 -7.91 -3.55 15.16
C GLN A 140 -9.16 -3.50 16.05
N GLN A 141 -9.23 -2.54 16.98
CA GLN A 141 -10.39 -2.38 17.86
C GLN A 141 -11.58 -1.68 17.16
N ALA A 142 -11.33 -0.88 16.12
CA ALA A 142 -12.36 -0.15 15.37
C ALA A 142 -13.15 -1.04 14.39
N THR A 143 -12.65 -2.24 14.05
CA THR A 143 -13.30 -3.17 13.10
C THR A 143 -14.40 -4.04 13.71
N LYS A 144 -14.91 -3.71 14.91
CA LYS A 144 -16.03 -4.43 15.56
C LYS A 144 -17.40 -3.87 15.18
N GLU A 145 -17.65 -3.65 13.89
CA GLU A 145 -19.03 -3.55 13.37
C GLU A 145 -19.48 -4.94 12.88
N PRO A 146 -20.71 -5.39 13.21
CA PRO A 146 -21.15 -6.75 12.93
C PRO A 146 -21.58 -6.89 11.46
N GLY A 147 -20.60 -7.11 10.59
CA GLY A 147 -20.86 -7.45 9.19
C GLY A 147 -19.70 -7.12 8.27
N SER A 148 -18.95 -8.16 7.89
CA SER A 148 -18.04 -8.23 6.74
C SER A 148 -16.54 -8.04 6.96
N ILE A 149 -15.84 -9.11 6.56
CA ILE A 149 -14.43 -9.34 6.23
C ILE A 149 -13.40 -9.31 7.37
N ARG A 150 -13.17 -10.51 7.92
CA ARG A 150 -11.87 -10.92 8.44
C ARG A 150 -10.85 -10.91 7.30
N GLN A 151 -9.91 -9.98 7.30
CA GLN A 151 -8.54 -10.27 6.90
C GLN A 151 -7.63 -9.82 8.04
N ALA A 152 -7.66 -10.66 9.08
CA ALA A 152 -6.59 -10.74 10.04
C ALA A 152 -5.32 -11.17 9.30
N PHE A 153 -4.17 -10.68 9.75
CA PHE A 153 -2.89 -11.36 9.61
C PHE A 153 -3.11 -12.87 9.70
N ALA A 154 -2.98 -13.58 8.58
CA ALA A 154 -3.02 -15.03 8.57
C ALA A 154 -1.57 -15.55 8.63
N PRO A 155 -1.20 -16.30 9.68
CA PRO A 155 0.00 -17.10 9.65
C PRO A 155 -0.22 -18.32 8.75
N ILE A 156 0.78 -18.59 7.92
CA ILE A 156 1.16 -19.85 7.26
C ILE A 156 0.08 -20.96 7.24
N GLY A 157 -0.40 -21.25 6.02
CA GLY A 157 -0.75 -22.59 5.59
C GLY A 157 -2.24 -22.88 5.46
N SER A 158 -2.78 -22.85 4.23
CA SER A 158 -3.38 -24.05 3.60
C SER A 158 -3.86 -23.82 2.16
N LYS A 159 -3.26 -24.59 1.25
CA LYS A 159 -3.84 -25.21 0.04
C LYS A 159 -4.37 -24.31 -1.08
N ILE A 160 -3.50 -24.17 -2.07
CA ILE A 160 -3.75 -24.29 -3.52
C ILE A 160 -5.08 -24.98 -3.83
N THR A 161 -5.99 -24.27 -4.50
CA THR A 161 -7.01 -24.90 -5.33
C THR A 161 -6.59 -24.76 -6.78
N ARG A 162 -6.55 -25.92 -7.44
CA ARG A 162 -6.04 -26.19 -8.78
C ARG A 162 -6.74 -25.39 -9.88
N LEU A 163 -5.95 -25.14 -10.92
CA LEU A 163 -6.37 -25.01 -12.32
C LEU A 163 -7.44 -26.04 -12.73
N SER A 164 -8.47 -25.55 -13.41
CA SER A 164 -9.27 -26.20 -14.47
C SER A 164 -10.29 -25.16 -14.95
N GLN A 165 -10.46 -24.80 -16.22
CA GLN A 165 -10.20 -25.45 -17.51
C GLN A 165 -9.97 -24.35 -18.56
#